data_AF-A0A8T3ZMD6-F1
#
_entry.id   AF-A0A8T3ZMD6-F1
#
_cell.length_a   1.000
_cell.length_b   1.000
_cell.length_c   1.000
_cell.angle_alpha   90.00
_cell.angle_beta   90.00
_cell.angle_gamma   90.00
#
_symmetry.space_group_name_H-M   'P 1'
#
loop_
_entity.id
_entity.type
_entity.pdbx_description
1 polymer ?
#
loop_
_entity_poly.entity_id
_entity_poly.type
_entity_poly.pdbx_seq_one_letter_code
_entity_poly.pdbx_strand_id
1 'polypeptide(L)'
;MQWMKRRKRKKDAVSRNKDRGGNMMDFLERNKEWGPRIIAIALGIAFVVAGLDKVLNLSMAAGMFSSLFGGQGWLVYPILLVEIFGGLALIVNWHAREAALVLAVVMVVAFVVTFKIGATTNFISAMREIIVMNTGGGNTAVNFAYFFSLVSLGFSDCKQCKK
;
A
#
# COMPACT_ATOMS: atom_id res chain seq x y z
N MET A 1 13.23 -55.89 26.58
CA MET A 1 11.88 -55.29 26.33
C MET A 1 11.79 -53.77 26.57
N GLN A 2 12.62 -53.14 27.42
CA GLN A 2 12.55 -51.69 27.70
C GLN A 2 12.96 -50.77 26.52
N TRP A 3 13.80 -51.25 25.60
CA TRP A 3 14.33 -50.45 24.48
C TRP A 3 13.25 -50.04 23.46
N MET A 4 12.25 -50.90 23.24
CA MET A 4 11.11 -50.60 22.35
C MET A 4 10.22 -49.47 22.91
N LYS A 5 9.98 -49.44 24.23
CA LYS A 5 9.19 -48.37 24.88
C LYS A 5 9.87 -47.00 24.76
N ARG A 6 11.21 -46.93 24.73
CA ARG A 6 11.93 -45.66 24.53
C ARG A 6 11.84 -45.15 23.09
N ARG A 7 11.86 -46.05 22.09
CA ARG A 7 11.70 -45.65 20.68
C ARG A 7 10.29 -45.14 20.37
N LYS A 8 9.25 -45.73 20.97
CA LYS A 8 7.86 -45.25 20.80
C LYS A 8 7.70 -43.84 21.36
N ARG A 9 8.12 -43.61 22.62
CA ARG A 9 8.08 -42.28 23.26
C ARG A 9 8.81 -41.17 22.49
N LYS A 10 9.94 -41.48 21.85
CA LYS A 10 10.64 -40.49 21.00
C LYS A 10 9.86 -40.14 19.73
N LYS A 11 9.23 -41.12 19.07
CA LYS A 11 8.39 -40.88 17.89
C LYS A 11 7.14 -40.04 18.24
N ASP A 12 6.52 -40.34 19.38
CA ASP A 12 5.32 -39.65 19.86
C ASP A 12 5.61 -38.19 20.33
N ALA A 13 6.86 -37.91 20.72
CA ALA A 13 7.31 -36.56 21.06
C ALA A 13 7.66 -35.73 19.81
N VAL A 14 8.19 -36.37 18.77
CA VAL A 14 8.50 -35.71 17.49
C VAL A 14 7.24 -35.39 16.69
N SER A 15 6.22 -36.28 16.68
CA SER A 15 4.97 -35.97 15.97
C SER A 15 4.20 -34.83 16.65
N ARG A 16 4.14 -34.81 17.99
CA ARG A 16 3.50 -33.74 18.75
C ARG A 16 4.12 -32.36 18.56
N ASN A 17 5.40 -32.28 18.20
CA ASN A 17 6.06 -31.00 17.93
C ASN A 17 5.80 -30.51 16.49
N LYS A 18 5.53 -31.43 15.56
CA LYS A 18 5.20 -31.11 14.16
C LYS A 18 3.80 -30.49 14.04
N ASP A 19 2.86 -30.93 14.87
CA ASP A 19 1.49 -30.41 14.89
C ASP A 19 1.38 -29.02 15.56
N ARG A 20 2.37 -28.61 16.36
CA ARG A 20 2.40 -27.26 16.97
C ARG A 20 2.78 -26.15 16.00
N GLY A 21 3.34 -26.49 14.84
CA GLY A 21 3.65 -25.53 13.77
C GLY A 21 2.46 -25.17 12.88
N GLY A 22 1.32 -25.86 13.02
CA GLY A 22 0.15 -25.70 12.15
C GLY A 22 -0.69 -24.43 12.38
N ASN A 23 -0.58 -23.78 13.54
CA ASN A 23 -1.59 -22.78 13.91
C ASN A 23 -1.53 -21.47 13.13
N MET A 24 -0.35 -21.04 12.66
CA MET A 24 -0.21 -19.76 11.96
C MET A 24 -0.53 -19.89 10.47
N MET A 25 0.03 -20.91 9.81
CA MET A 25 -0.22 -21.12 8.37
C MET A 25 -1.67 -21.55 8.12
N ASP A 26 -2.25 -22.40 8.97
CA ASP A 26 -3.66 -22.80 8.86
C ASP A 26 -4.63 -21.63 9.14
N PHE A 27 -4.21 -20.62 9.92
CA PHE A 27 -4.97 -19.39 10.13
C PHE A 27 -4.90 -18.47 8.91
N LEU A 28 -3.72 -18.32 8.30
CA LEU A 28 -3.54 -17.54 7.07
C LEU A 28 -4.27 -18.17 5.88
N GLU A 29 -4.29 -19.50 5.78
CA GLU A 29 -5.03 -20.20 4.74
C GLU A 29 -6.55 -20.09 4.93
N ARG A 30 -7.05 -20.17 6.16
CA ARG A 30 -8.49 -19.98 6.45
C ARG A 30 -9.00 -18.56 6.18
N ASN A 31 -8.16 -17.55 6.37
CA ASN A 31 -8.53 -16.14 6.27
C ASN A 31 -7.99 -15.46 5.02
N LYS A 32 -7.54 -16.23 4.03
CA LYS A 32 -6.90 -15.72 2.80
C LYS A 32 -7.80 -14.74 2.02
N GLU A 33 -9.11 -14.90 2.14
CA GLU A 33 -10.12 -14.05 1.50
C GLU A 33 -10.27 -12.67 2.15
N TRP A 34 -9.89 -12.52 3.43
CA TRP A 34 -10.01 -11.25 4.17
C TRP A 34 -8.82 -10.32 3.94
N GLY A 35 -7.66 -10.88 3.58
CA GLY A 35 -6.43 -10.12 3.35
C GLY A 35 -6.59 -8.94 2.37
N PRO A 36 -7.04 -9.18 1.13
CA PRO A 36 -7.22 -8.10 0.14
C PRO A 36 -8.19 -7.02 0.62
N ARG A 37 -9.25 -7.40 1.32
CA ARG A 37 -10.28 -6.47 1.79
C ARG A 37 -9.77 -5.56 2.90
N ILE A 38 -8.99 -6.09 3.83
CA ILE A 38 -8.37 -5.31 4.91
C ILE A 38 -7.37 -4.30 4.32
N ILE A 39 -6.55 -4.72 3.36
CA ILE A 39 -5.59 -3.84 2.68
C ILE A 39 -6.33 -2.73 1.90
N ALA A 40 -7.40 -3.06 1.18
CA ALA A 40 -8.20 -2.09 0.45
C ALA A 40 -8.81 -1.03 1.38
N ILE A 41 -9.39 -1.44 2.51
CA ILE A 41 -9.95 -0.50 3.50
C ILE A 41 -8.85 0.37 4.10
N ALA A 42 -7.72 -0.22 4.49
CA ALA A 42 -6.60 0.52 5.08
C ALA A 42 -6.04 1.57 4.10
N LEU A 43 -5.86 1.19 2.83
CA LEU A 43 -5.44 2.12 1.77
C LEU A 43 -6.50 3.19 1.54
N GLY A 44 -7.77 2.81 1.43
CA GLY A 44 -8.86 3.75 1.21
C GLY A 44 -8.93 4.82 2.31
N ILE A 45 -8.78 4.42 3.58
CA ILE A 45 -8.68 5.35 4.71
C ILE A 45 -7.48 6.28 4.56
N ALA A 46 -6.30 5.73 4.23
CA ALA A 46 -5.09 6.54 4.05
C ALA A 46 -5.25 7.60 2.96
N PHE A 47 -5.87 7.25 1.82
CA PHE A 47 -6.14 8.17 0.73
C PHE A 47 -7.20 9.22 1.08
N VAL A 48 -8.26 8.85 1.79
CA VAL A 48 -9.27 9.80 2.26
C VAL A 48 -8.64 10.81 3.23
N VAL A 49 -7.84 10.34 4.19
CA VAL A 49 -7.13 11.22 5.13
C VAL A 49 -6.16 12.15 4.39
N ALA A 50 -5.40 11.62 3.43
CA ALA A 50 -4.48 12.41 2.61
C ALA A 50 -5.20 13.45 1.72
N GLY A 51 -6.41 13.13 1.24
CA GLY A 51 -7.25 14.07 0.50
C GLY A 51 -7.82 15.14 1.42
N LEU A 52 -8.35 14.77 2.59
CA LEU A 52 -8.89 15.72 3.57
C LEU A 52 -7.83 16.71 4.06
N ASP A 53 -6.60 16.27 4.27
CA ASP A 53 -5.50 17.18 4.62
C ASP A 53 -5.23 18.24 3.53
N LYS A 54 -5.34 17.85 2.25
CA LYS A 54 -5.26 18.78 1.12
C LYS A 54 -6.46 19.72 1.01
N VAL A 55 -7.67 19.28 1.41
CA VAL A 55 -8.85 20.17 1.50
C VAL A 55 -8.60 21.25 2.55
N LEU A 56 -8.11 20.86 3.73
CA LEU A 56 -7.85 21.79 4.83
C LEU A 56 -6.71 22.76 4.50
N ASN A 57 -5.70 22.30 3.76
CA ASN A 57 -4.53 23.09 3.37
C ASN A 57 -4.50 23.43 1.87
N LEU A 58 -5.66 23.75 1.30
CA LEU A 58 -5.81 23.89 -0.15
C LEU A 58 -4.89 24.94 -0.78
N SER A 59 -4.67 26.07 -0.09
CA SER A 59 -3.75 27.13 -0.55
C SER A 59 -2.30 26.64 -0.63
N MET A 60 -1.85 25.89 0.39
CA MET A 60 -0.52 25.30 0.43
C MET A 60 -0.36 24.23 -0.65
N ALA A 61 -1.37 23.36 -0.80
CA ALA A 61 -1.38 22.33 -1.84
C ALA A 61 -1.36 22.96 -3.24
N ALA A 62 -2.19 23.95 -3.52
CA ALA A 62 -2.20 24.67 -4.80
C ALA A 62 -0.85 25.35 -5.10
N GLY A 63 -0.20 25.93 -4.08
CA GLY A 63 1.15 26.50 -4.20
C GLY A 63 2.20 25.44 -4.54
N MET A 64 2.15 24.28 -3.88
CA MET A 64 3.03 23.14 -4.18
C MET A 64 2.81 22.63 -5.61
N PHE A 65 1.56 22.42 -6.03
CA PHE A 65 1.24 22.00 -7.39
C PHE A 65 1.67 23.04 -8.44
N SER A 66 1.50 24.34 -8.14
CA SER A 66 1.97 25.42 -9.00
C SER A 66 3.50 25.39 -9.16
N SER A 67 4.25 25.16 -8.09
CA SER A 67 5.71 25.02 -8.14
C SER A 67 6.17 23.79 -8.93
N LEU A 68 5.45 22.68 -8.78
CA LEU A 68 5.79 21.41 -9.40
C LEU A 68 5.47 21.35 -10.90
N PHE A 69 4.34 21.93 -11.31
CA PHE A 69 3.84 21.89 -12.69
C PHE A 69 3.96 23.23 -13.44
N GLY A 70 4.76 24.17 -12.93
CA GLY A 70 5.08 25.41 -13.64
C GLY A 70 3.88 26.37 -13.79
N GLY A 71 3.14 26.61 -12.70
CA GLY A 71 2.02 27.54 -12.65
C GLY A 71 0.63 26.87 -12.66
N GLN A 72 0.56 25.55 -12.82
CA GLN A 72 -0.70 24.81 -12.93
C GLN A 72 -1.27 24.38 -11.57
N GLY A 73 -1.43 25.32 -10.63
CA GLY A 73 -1.97 25.05 -9.29
C GLY A 73 -3.40 24.49 -9.28
N TRP A 74 -4.17 24.69 -10.35
CA TRP A 74 -5.54 24.17 -10.50
C TRP A 74 -5.60 22.64 -10.62
N LEU A 75 -4.48 21.97 -10.95
CA LEU A 75 -4.42 20.50 -10.98
C LEU A 75 -4.66 19.85 -9.62
N VAL A 76 -4.57 20.62 -8.53
CA VAL A 76 -4.90 20.14 -7.18
C VAL A 76 -6.35 19.67 -7.09
N TYR A 77 -7.30 20.33 -7.75
CA TYR A 77 -8.73 20.00 -7.67
C TYR A 77 -9.08 18.63 -8.25
N PRO A 78 -8.70 18.28 -9.50
CA PRO A 78 -8.99 16.95 -10.04
C PRO A 78 -8.25 15.84 -9.28
N ILE A 79 -7.02 16.08 -8.82
CA ILE A 79 -6.27 15.09 -8.04
C ILE A 79 -6.92 14.83 -6.70
N LEU A 80 -7.33 15.90 -6.01
CA LEU A 80 -8.06 15.83 -4.76
C LEU A 80 -9.36 15.03 -4.88
N LEU A 81 -10.11 15.25 -5.97
CA LEU A 81 -11.31 14.47 -6.27
C LEU A 81 -10.96 12.99 -6.43
N VAL A 82 -9.93 12.67 -7.21
CA VAL A 82 -9.52 11.26 -7.42
C VAL A 82 -9.06 10.61 -6.12
N GLU A 83 -8.32 11.30 -5.26
CA GLU A 83 -7.87 10.74 -3.98
C GLU A 83 -9.03 10.46 -3.02
N ILE A 84 -9.97 11.40 -2.87
CA ILE A 84 -11.12 11.23 -1.97
C ILE A 84 -12.10 10.20 -2.53
N PHE A 85 -12.52 10.34 -3.78
CA PHE A 85 -13.48 9.42 -4.40
C PHE A 85 -12.88 8.03 -4.61
N GLY A 86 -11.61 7.94 -5.02
CA GLY A 86 -10.90 6.68 -5.13
C GLY A 86 -10.71 6.00 -3.77
N GLY A 87 -10.34 6.76 -2.73
CA GLY A 87 -10.21 6.23 -1.38
C GLY A 87 -11.55 5.73 -0.82
N LEU A 88 -12.63 6.48 -1.01
CA LEU A 88 -13.98 6.04 -0.65
C LEU A 88 -14.40 4.79 -1.41
N ALA A 89 -14.15 4.74 -2.73
CA ALA A 89 -14.46 3.58 -3.56
C ALA A 89 -13.75 2.30 -3.07
N LEU A 90 -12.51 2.42 -2.59
CA LEU A 90 -11.79 1.31 -1.95
C LEU A 90 -12.44 0.86 -0.62
N ILE A 91 -12.87 1.81 0.22
CA ILE A 91 -13.53 1.49 1.51
C ILE A 91 -14.86 0.77 1.29
N VAL A 92 -15.70 1.28 0.37
CA VAL A 92 -17.01 0.66 0.06
C VAL A 92 -16.87 -0.56 -0.84
N ASN A 93 -15.66 -0.89 -1.28
CA ASN A 93 -15.36 -1.95 -2.24
C ASN A 93 -16.13 -1.81 -3.56
N TRP A 94 -16.45 -0.57 -3.96
CA TRP A 94 -17.15 -0.26 -5.21
C TRP A 94 -16.13 -0.13 -6.32
N HIS A 95 -16.12 -1.07 -7.28
CA HIS A 95 -15.10 -1.11 -8.34
C HIS A 95 -13.67 -0.99 -7.80
N ALA A 96 -13.37 -1.66 -6.68
CA ALA A 96 -12.10 -1.52 -5.96
C ALA A 96 -10.87 -1.76 -6.84
N ARG A 97 -10.98 -2.63 -7.85
CA ARG A 97 -9.92 -2.88 -8.84
C ARG A 97 -9.61 -1.64 -9.67
N GLU A 98 -10.64 -1.04 -10.27
CA GLU A 98 -10.50 0.16 -11.10
C GLU A 98 -10.04 1.35 -10.25
N ALA A 99 -10.63 1.52 -9.06
CA ALA A 99 -10.23 2.55 -8.11
C ALA A 99 -8.76 2.40 -7.69
N ALA A 100 -8.30 1.17 -7.42
CA ALA A 100 -6.91 0.91 -7.08
C ALA A 100 -5.95 1.24 -8.23
N LEU A 101 -6.31 0.91 -9.48
CA LEU A 101 -5.50 1.24 -10.65
C LEU A 101 -5.41 2.74 -10.89
N VAL A 102 -6.52 3.47 -10.77
CA VAL A 102 -6.52 4.93 -10.90
C VAL A 102 -5.66 5.58 -9.81
N LEU A 103 -5.80 5.16 -8.56
CA LEU A 103 -4.96 5.65 -7.46
C LEU A 103 -3.48 5.27 -7.65
N ALA A 104 -3.18 4.10 -8.22
CA ALA A 104 -1.82 3.70 -8.53
C ALA A 104 -1.19 4.62 -9.58
N VAL A 105 -1.95 5.02 -10.61
CA VAL A 105 -1.50 6.00 -11.59
C VAL A 105 -1.23 7.35 -10.93
N VAL A 106 -2.09 7.80 -10.01
CA VAL A 106 -1.84 9.04 -9.24
C VAL A 106 -0.56 8.95 -8.42
N MET A 107 -0.28 7.81 -7.80
CA MET A 107 1.00 7.59 -7.09
C MET A 107 2.21 7.64 -8.03
N VAL A 108 2.11 7.10 -9.25
CA VAL A 108 3.18 7.19 -10.25
C VAL A 108 3.41 8.64 -10.67
N VAL A 109 2.34 9.39 -10.95
CA VAL A 109 2.46 10.82 -11.30
C VAL A 109 3.08 11.60 -10.15
N ALA A 110 2.63 11.37 -8.92
CA ALA A 110 3.21 11.99 -7.73
C ALA A 110 4.71 11.66 -7.59
N PHE A 111 5.10 10.41 -7.89
CA PHE A 111 6.49 9.98 -7.89
C PHE A 111 7.30 10.72 -8.95
N VAL A 112 6.86 10.72 -10.21
CA VAL A 112 7.58 11.38 -11.33
C VAL A 112 7.72 12.89 -11.12
N VAL A 113 6.72 13.52 -10.50
CA VAL A 113 6.70 14.97 -10.29
C VAL A 113 7.56 15.37 -9.08
N THR A 114 7.53 14.57 -8.01
CA THR A 114 8.34 14.82 -6.81
C THR A 114 9.81 14.48 -7.05
N PHE A 115 10.07 13.34 -7.67
CA PHE A 115 11.38 12.97 -8.19
C PHE A 115 11.54 13.63 -9.53
N LYS A 116 11.92 14.91 -9.56
CA LYS A 116 12.40 15.56 -10.78
C LYS A 116 13.56 14.73 -11.34
N ILE A 117 13.28 13.78 -12.23
CA ILE A 117 14.28 12.97 -12.94
C ILE A 117 15.12 13.97 -13.74
N GLY A 118 16.28 14.34 -13.18
CA GLY A 118 17.15 15.40 -13.70
C GLY A 118 17.65 16.45 -12.70
N ALA A 119 17.12 16.53 -11.47
CA ALA A 119 17.59 17.50 -10.46
C ALA A 119 18.83 17.01 -9.67
N THR A 120 19.06 15.70 -9.60
CA THR A 120 20.25 15.11 -8.96
C THR A 120 21.22 14.60 -10.02
N THR A 121 22.42 15.19 -10.07
CA THR A 121 23.46 14.85 -11.04
C THR A 121 24.07 13.45 -10.84
N ASN A 122 23.76 12.75 -9.75
CA ASN A 122 24.32 11.43 -9.41
C ASN A 122 23.28 10.49 -8.78
N PHE A 123 23.24 9.23 -9.25
CA PHE A 123 22.36 8.15 -8.76
C PHE A 123 22.51 7.89 -7.25
N ILE A 124 23.72 8.08 -6.71
CA ILE A 124 24.05 7.88 -5.30
C ILE A 124 23.37 8.95 -4.41
N SER A 125 23.22 10.19 -4.89
CA SER A 125 22.51 11.24 -4.17
C SER A 125 20.99 11.00 -4.15
N ALA A 126 20.43 10.50 -5.25
CA ALA A 126 19.02 10.10 -5.30
C ALA A 126 18.73 8.93 -4.34
N MET A 127 19.62 7.94 -4.27
CA MET A 127 19.50 6.82 -3.31
C MET A 127 19.61 7.29 -1.85
N ARG A 128 20.49 8.25 -1.55
CA ARG A 128 20.61 8.83 -0.21
C ARG A 128 19.37 9.63 0.18
N GLU A 129 18.77 10.39 -0.74
CA GLU A 129 17.49 11.06 -0.47
C GLU A 129 16.35 10.06 -0.24
N ILE A 130 16.27 8.98 -1.02
CA ILE A 130 15.25 7.92 -0.85
C ILE A 130 15.40 7.19 0.50
N ILE A 131 16.63 6.99 0.99
CA ILE A 131 16.92 6.24 2.23
C ILE A 131 16.87 7.13 3.49
N VAL A 132 17.24 8.42 3.38
CA VAL A 132 17.47 9.30 4.54
C VAL A 132 16.41 10.41 4.68
N MET A 133 15.49 10.60 3.73
CA MET A 133 14.58 11.74 3.80
C MET A 133 13.62 11.71 4.99
N ASN A 134 13.89 12.60 5.96
CA ASN A 134 12.98 13.15 6.96
C ASN A 134 12.62 14.61 6.61
N THR A 135 12.38 14.91 5.33
CA THR A 135 12.10 16.29 4.90
C THR A 135 10.73 16.40 4.24
N GLY A 136 9.74 16.74 5.07
CA GLY A 136 8.72 17.74 4.70
C GLY A 136 7.74 17.42 3.58
N GLY A 137 7.46 16.16 3.26
CA GLY A 137 6.43 15.83 2.27
C GLY A 137 6.25 14.34 2.00
N GLY A 138 5.83 13.57 3.01
CA GLY A 138 5.43 12.16 2.86
C GLY A 138 6.57 11.19 2.53
N ASN A 139 6.91 10.32 3.49
CA ASN A 139 7.90 9.26 3.35
C ASN A 139 7.82 8.55 1.98
N THR A 140 8.85 8.68 1.15
CA THR A 140 8.97 7.99 -0.14
C THR A 140 8.74 6.49 0.00
N ALA A 141 9.24 5.88 1.07
CA ALA A 141 9.03 4.46 1.38
C ALA A 141 7.54 4.12 1.59
N VAL A 142 6.77 5.01 2.20
CA VAL A 142 5.33 4.85 2.42
C VAL A 142 4.58 4.99 1.09
N ASN A 143 4.96 5.95 0.24
CA ASN A 143 4.37 6.07 -1.11
C ASN A 143 4.64 4.84 -1.97
N PHE A 144 5.84 4.25 -1.88
CA PHE A 144 6.14 2.98 -2.53
C PHE A 144 5.29 1.83 -2.00
N ALA A 145 5.13 1.73 -0.67
CA ALA A 145 4.28 0.72 -0.07
C ALA A 145 2.82 0.86 -0.55
N TYR A 146 2.30 2.09 -0.64
CA TYR A 146 0.98 2.35 -1.21
C TYR A 146 0.90 1.95 -2.68
N PHE A 147 1.87 2.34 -3.50
CA PHE A 147 1.89 1.97 -4.91
C PHE A 147 1.87 0.45 -5.12
N PHE A 148 2.81 -0.29 -4.49
CA PHE A 148 2.86 -1.74 -4.63
C PHE A 148 1.62 -2.43 -4.07
N SER A 149 1.04 -1.89 -2.99
CA SER A 149 -0.22 -2.44 -2.44
C SER A 149 -1.41 -2.20 -3.36
N LEU A 150 -1.50 -1.03 -4.00
CA LEU A 150 -2.55 -0.71 -4.98
C LEU A 150 -2.40 -1.54 -6.27
N VAL A 151 -1.19 -1.69 -6.78
CA VAL A 151 -0.90 -2.55 -7.93
C VAL A 151 -1.25 -4.00 -7.60
N SER A 152 -0.83 -4.48 -6.42
CA SER A 152 -1.20 -5.82 -5.94
C SER A 152 -2.71 -6.01 -5.91
N LEU A 153 -3.48 -5.03 -5.42
CA LEU A 153 -4.95 -5.08 -5.43
C LEU A 153 -5.55 -4.99 -6.84
N GLY A 154 -4.98 -4.16 -7.73
CA GLY A 154 -5.45 -3.99 -9.11
C GLY A 154 -5.22 -5.21 -10.00
N PHE A 155 -4.19 -6.01 -9.71
CA PHE A 155 -3.87 -7.25 -10.43
C PHE A 155 -4.23 -8.54 -9.68
N SER A 156 -4.69 -8.45 -8.43
CA SER A 156 -5.27 -9.59 -7.74
C SER A 156 -6.57 -9.96 -8.44
N ASP A 157 -6.57 -11.07 -9.21
CA ASP A 157 -7.77 -11.67 -9.81
C ASP A 157 -8.73 -12.14 -8.70
N CYS A 158 -9.46 -11.20 -8.13
CA CYS A 158 -10.43 -11.50 -7.09
C CYS A 158 -11.71 -11.98 -7.77
N LYS A 159 -11.86 -13.31 -7.88
CA LYS A 159 -13.12 -14.00 -8.23
C LYS A 159 -14.30 -13.59 -7.32
N GLN A 160 -14.04 -12.94 -6.18
CA GLN A 160 -15.04 -12.42 -5.25
C GLN A 160 -15.42 -10.94 -5.46
N CYS A 161 -14.85 -10.24 -6.44
CA CYS A 161 -15.35 -8.93 -6.89
C CYS A 161 -16.71 -9.01 -7.60
N LYS A 162 -17.23 -10.22 -7.83
CA LYS A 162 -18.60 -10.47 -8.26
C LYS A 162 -19.49 -10.65 -7.02
N LYS A 163 -20.03 -9.55 -6.50
CA LYS A 163 -21.30 -9.54 -5.80
C LYS A 163 -22.13 -8.40 -6.35
#